data_AF-K2CVW1-F1
#
_entry.id   AF-K2CVW1-F1
#
_cell.length_a   1.000
_cell.length_b   1.000
_cell.length_c   1.000
_cell.angle_alpha   90.00
_cell.angle_beta   90.00
_cell.angle_gamma   90.00
#
_symmetry.space_group_name_H-M   'P 1'
#
loop_
_entity.id
_entity.type
_entity.pdbx_description
1 polymer ?
#
loop_
_entity_poly.entity_id
_entity_poly.type
_entity_poly.pdbx_seq_one_letter_code
_entity_poly.pdbx_strand_id
1 'polypeptide(L)'
;KGLIPRIDERRNNSKLPAIATKLIHNRYTYVSFYFAENYFAHFTPDFLFIHGAGHRQHHVQGVGELYWFQAPFILMGIYFLIKKKDPNLKILAPWLFLAFVPVAMTNDSIPNALRTLNATPVYQILTALGIYYSYKFIKSRKVFYLLIGLSALLFLLNLGVYLTNLFGYYPERYSKDWQYGNKEVVEYIKTNQDKYDLITYSRHYGEPHMFTLFYLNYDPARFQDSANLNRFETFDWVRVLQFDKYYFPDLGDTGTKYQDVVNINPGKKILFIGRPEDFPGELPRLKTIDFLNGERAFDIVESK
;
A
#
# COMPACT_ATOMS: atom_id res chain seq x y z
N LYS A 1 -4.75 -11.56 -13.55
CA LYS A 1 -4.53 -12.79 -14.36
C LYS A 1 -3.29 -13.50 -13.83
N GLY A 2 -3.37 -14.82 -13.59
CA GLY A 2 -2.22 -15.62 -13.17
C GLY A 2 -1.15 -15.78 -14.27
N LEU A 3 -0.03 -16.40 -13.91
CA LEU A 3 1.15 -16.61 -14.76
C LEU A 3 0.82 -17.31 -16.09
N ILE A 4 0.06 -18.41 -16.04
CA ILE A 4 -0.27 -19.24 -17.22
C ILE A 4 -1.12 -18.46 -18.24
N PRO A 5 -2.27 -17.83 -17.87
CA PRO A 5 -3.04 -17.02 -18.81
C PRO A 5 -2.25 -15.93 -19.52
N ARG A 6 -1.28 -15.29 -18.84
CA ARG A 6 -0.45 -14.24 -19.45
C ARG A 6 0.57 -14.80 -20.46
N ILE A 7 1.11 -15.99 -20.21
CA ILE A 7 2.00 -16.67 -21.16
C ILE A 7 1.22 -17.05 -22.42
N ASP A 8 0.02 -17.61 -22.25
CA ASP A 8 -0.82 -18.03 -23.38
C ASP A 8 -1.31 -16.82 -24.19
N GLU A 9 -1.68 -15.72 -23.54
CA GLU A 9 -1.99 -14.45 -24.19
C GLU A 9 -0.81 -13.93 -25.03
N ARG A 10 0.41 -13.94 -24.48
CA ARG A 10 1.62 -13.52 -25.23
C ARG A 10 1.94 -14.46 -26.40
N ARG A 11 1.71 -15.77 -26.25
CA ARG A 11 1.88 -16.75 -27.34
C ARG A 11 0.89 -16.50 -28.47
N ASN A 12 -0.38 -16.30 -28.14
CA ASN A 12 -1.45 -16.07 -29.12
C ASN A 12 -1.26 -14.76 -29.88
N ASN A 13 -0.70 -13.73 -29.21
CA ASN A 13 -0.41 -12.44 -29.82
C ASN A 13 0.94 -12.40 -30.55
N SER A 14 1.76 -13.46 -30.49
CA SER A 14 3.10 -13.45 -31.07
C SER A 14 3.05 -13.67 -32.59
N LYS A 15 3.76 -12.82 -33.34
CA LYS A 15 3.95 -12.96 -34.79
C LYS A 15 5.14 -13.85 -35.17
N LEU A 16 5.81 -14.43 -34.18
CA LEU A 16 7.01 -15.24 -34.38
C LEU A 16 6.66 -16.67 -34.82
N PRO A 17 7.59 -17.38 -35.48
CA PRO A 17 7.44 -18.80 -35.78
C PRO A 17 7.15 -19.63 -34.52
N ALA A 18 6.36 -20.69 -34.64
CA ALA A 18 5.86 -21.46 -33.49
C ALA A 18 6.95 -21.93 -32.50
N ILE A 19 8.13 -22.31 -32.99
CA ILE A 19 9.27 -22.72 -32.16
C ILE A 19 9.82 -21.52 -31.38
N ALA A 20 10.04 -20.39 -32.04
CA ALA A 20 10.50 -19.15 -31.40
C ALA A 20 9.49 -18.62 -30.38
N THR A 21 8.19 -18.66 -30.71
CA THR A 21 7.09 -18.30 -29.81
C THR A 21 7.10 -19.14 -28.54
N LYS A 22 7.28 -20.46 -28.63
CA LYS A 22 7.37 -21.36 -27.47
C LYS A 22 8.66 -21.13 -26.65
N LEU A 23 9.78 -20.84 -27.31
CA LEU A 23 11.04 -20.55 -26.65
C LEU A 23 11.02 -19.19 -25.92
N ILE A 24 10.43 -18.15 -26.51
CA ILE A 24 10.41 -16.80 -25.95
C ILE A 24 9.31 -16.63 -24.91
N HIS A 25 8.15 -17.25 -25.11
CA HIS A 25 7.05 -17.19 -24.18
C HIS A 25 6.93 -18.52 -23.44
N ASN A 26 7.76 -18.70 -22.42
CA ASN A 26 7.66 -19.83 -21.50
C ASN A 26 7.78 -19.34 -20.05
N ARG A 27 7.59 -20.25 -19.09
CA ARG A 27 7.60 -19.91 -17.66
C ARG A 27 8.91 -19.24 -17.21
N TYR A 28 10.05 -19.73 -17.69
CA TYR A 28 11.37 -19.24 -17.28
C TYR A 28 11.62 -17.86 -17.85
N THR A 29 11.41 -17.66 -19.15
CA THR A 29 11.60 -16.34 -19.77
C THR A 29 10.63 -15.31 -19.19
N TYR A 30 9.38 -15.70 -18.93
CA TYR A 30 8.41 -14.81 -18.31
C TYR A 30 8.82 -14.43 -16.88
N VAL A 31 9.14 -15.42 -16.04
CA VAL A 31 9.53 -15.18 -14.64
C VAL A 31 10.83 -14.39 -14.56
N SER A 32 11.84 -14.73 -15.36
CA SER A 32 13.11 -13.98 -15.40
C SER A 32 12.92 -12.55 -15.90
N PHE A 33 12.07 -12.33 -16.91
CA PHE A 33 11.74 -10.98 -17.38
C PHE A 33 11.05 -10.16 -16.28
N TYR A 34 10.02 -10.72 -15.64
CA TYR A 34 9.26 -10.03 -14.61
C TYR A 34 10.10 -9.77 -13.36
N PHE A 35 10.93 -10.73 -12.96
CA PHE A 35 11.91 -10.54 -11.89
C PHE A 35 12.87 -9.39 -12.22
N ALA A 36 13.43 -9.35 -13.44
CA ALA A 36 14.35 -8.30 -13.84
C ALA A 36 13.64 -6.93 -13.90
N GLU A 37 12.45 -6.86 -14.48
CA GLU A 37 11.61 -5.66 -14.51
C GLU A 37 11.35 -5.13 -13.09
N ASN A 38 10.89 -6.01 -12.19
CA ASN A 38 10.63 -5.66 -10.81
C ASN A 38 11.90 -5.22 -10.07
N TYR A 39 13.01 -5.92 -10.30
CA TYR A 39 14.29 -5.60 -9.68
C TYR A 39 14.78 -4.22 -10.12
N PHE A 40 14.83 -3.94 -11.42
CA PHE A 40 15.34 -2.67 -11.95
C PHE A 40 14.41 -1.49 -11.70
N ALA A 41 13.10 -1.70 -11.46
CA ALA A 41 12.18 -0.63 -11.07
C ALA A 41 12.65 0.13 -9.82
N HIS A 42 13.36 -0.54 -8.90
CA HIS A 42 13.88 0.04 -7.65
C HIS A 42 15.18 0.85 -7.81
N PHE A 43 15.79 0.85 -9.00
CA PHE A 43 17.01 1.61 -9.29
C PHE A 43 16.74 2.80 -10.20
N THR A 44 15.47 3.08 -10.50
CA THR A 44 15.10 4.23 -11.33
C THR A 44 15.24 5.54 -10.55
N PRO A 45 15.59 6.66 -11.21
CA PRO A 45 15.54 7.98 -10.58
C PRO A 45 14.13 8.31 -10.08
N ASP A 46 13.10 7.81 -10.77
CA ASP A 46 11.71 8.00 -10.41
C ASP A 46 11.40 7.46 -9.00
N PHE A 47 11.73 6.19 -8.76
CA PHE A 47 11.61 5.57 -7.45
C PHE A 47 12.53 6.23 -6.41
N LEU A 48 13.81 6.41 -6.73
CA LEU A 48 14.77 6.85 -5.73
C LEU A 48 14.62 8.33 -5.33
N PHE A 49 14.22 9.22 -6.24
CA PHE A 49 14.30 10.67 -6.00
C PHE A 49 13.06 11.48 -6.40
N ILE A 50 12.13 10.95 -7.19
CA ILE A 50 11.02 11.75 -7.75
C ILE A 50 9.68 11.41 -7.11
N HIS A 51 9.16 10.19 -7.33
CA HIS A 51 7.80 9.79 -6.94
C HIS A 51 7.73 8.64 -5.94
N GLY A 52 8.82 7.87 -5.75
CA GLY A 52 8.86 6.80 -4.76
C GLY A 52 7.99 5.60 -5.10
N ALA A 53 7.64 4.81 -4.08
CA ALA A 53 6.74 3.68 -4.24
C ALA A 53 5.29 4.14 -4.50
N GLY A 54 4.63 3.55 -5.50
CA GLY A 54 3.25 3.89 -5.86
C GLY A 54 2.18 3.38 -4.88
N HIS A 55 2.53 2.52 -3.92
CA HIS A 55 1.57 2.01 -2.96
C HIS A 55 1.31 3.04 -1.85
N ARG A 56 0.09 3.57 -1.83
CA ARG A 56 -0.28 4.74 -1.03
C ARG A 56 -0.08 4.52 0.46
N GLN A 57 -0.38 3.35 1.01
CA GLN A 57 -0.18 3.07 2.44
C GLN A 57 1.30 2.87 2.84
N HIS A 58 2.18 2.60 1.88
CA HIS A 58 3.58 2.29 2.14
C HIS A 58 4.50 3.52 1.99
N HIS A 59 4.01 4.58 1.34
CA HIS A 59 4.83 5.71 0.94
C HIS A 59 4.00 6.98 0.72
N VAL A 60 4.51 8.13 1.14
CA VAL A 60 3.90 9.44 0.91
C VAL A 60 4.07 9.83 -0.55
N GLN A 61 2.98 9.91 -1.30
CA GLN A 61 3.06 10.10 -2.75
C GLN A 61 3.67 11.47 -3.14
N GLY A 62 4.43 11.48 -4.25
CA GLY A 62 5.01 12.68 -4.83
C GLY A 62 6.37 13.11 -4.24
N VAL A 63 7.07 12.19 -3.57
CA VAL A 63 8.46 12.35 -3.15
C VAL A 63 9.25 11.06 -3.44
N GLY A 64 10.57 11.13 -3.60
CA GLY A 64 11.40 9.93 -3.72
C GLY A 64 11.67 9.24 -2.39
N GLU A 65 12.25 8.03 -2.45
CA GLU A 65 12.73 7.31 -1.24
C GLU A 65 14.01 7.94 -0.63
N LEU A 66 14.72 8.77 -1.39
CA LEU A 66 15.93 9.48 -0.99
C LEU A 66 15.79 10.98 -1.30
N TYR A 67 16.51 11.81 -0.54
CA TYR A 67 16.51 13.24 -0.76
C TYR A 67 17.32 13.63 -2.00
N TRP A 68 16.88 14.68 -2.71
CA TRP A 68 17.53 15.13 -3.96
C TRP A 68 19.03 15.44 -3.82
N PHE A 69 19.42 16.04 -2.70
CA PHE A 69 20.84 16.37 -2.47
C PHE A 69 21.73 15.12 -2.39
N GLN A 70 21.16 13.96 -2.06
CA GLN A 70 21.94 12.72 -1.93
C GLN A 70 22.41 12.19 -3.28
N ALA A 71 21.68 12.45 -4.37
CA ALA A 71 22.01 11.93 -5.70
C ALA A 71 23.48 12.18 -6.12
N PRO A 72 23.99 13.44 -6.13
CA PRO A 72 25.39 13.68 -6.48
C PRO A 72 26.38 13.04 -5.49
N PHE A 73 26.08 13.01 -4.19
CA PHE A 73 26.98 12.43 -3.19
C PHE A 73 27.03 10.90 -3.26
N ILE A 74 25.91 10.22 -3.53
CA ILE A 74 25.89 8.78 -3.74
C ILE A 74 26.77 8.41 -4.93
N LEU A 75 26.65 9.11 -6.06
CA LEU A 75 27.49 8.89 -7.24
C LEU A 75 28.98 9.13 -6.93
N MET A 76 29.32 10.19 -6.18
CA MET A 76 30.69 10.44 -5.75
C MET A 76 31.20 9.34 -4.80
N GLY A 77 30.39 8.90 -3.84
CA GLY A 77 30.73 7.82 -2.91
C GLY A 77 31.07 6.53 -3.66
N ILE A 78 30.22 6.12 -4.60
CA ILE A 78 30.45 4.96 -5.48
C ILE A 78 31.74 5.15 -6.29
N TYR A 79 31.89 6.30 -6.95
CA TYR A 79 33.08 6.61 -7.77
C TYR A 79 34.38 6.46 -6.97
N PHE A 80 34.44 7.00 -5.75
CA PHE A 80 35.66 6.95 -4.95
C PHE A 80 35.93 5.56 -4.36
N LEU A 81 34.91 4.79 -3.99
CA LEU A 81 35.08 3.39 -3.57
C LEU A 81 35.71 2.57 -4.71
N ILE A 82 35.20 2.71 -5.94
CA ILE A 82 35.72 2.02 -7.13
C ILE A 82 37.15 2.49 -7.45
N LYS A 83 37.36 3.81 -7.55
CA LYS A 83 38.67 4.38 -7.91
C LYS A 83 39.79 3.97 -6.96
N LYS A 84 39.47 3.87 -5.67
CA LYS A 84 40.43 3.49 -4.63
C LYS A 84 40.54 2.00 -4.39
N LYS A 85 39.74 1.17 -5.08
CA LYS A 85 39.64 -0.27 -4.85
C LYS A 85 39.36 -0.58 -3.38
N ASP A 86 38.48 0.20 -2.77
CA ASP A 86 38.18 0.11 -1.34
C ASP A 86 37.55 -1.27 -1.04
N PRO A 87 38.12 -2.05 -0.09
CA PRO A 87 37.63 -3.38 0.21
C PRO A 87 36.18 -3.40 0.72
N ASN A 88 35.68 -2.28 1.27
CA ASN A 88 34.29 -2.16 1.72
C ASN A 88 33.27 -2.35 0.59
N LEU A 89 33.68 -2.16 -0.68
CA LEU A 89 32.82 -2.44 -1.83
C LEU A 89 32.36 -3.91 -1.87
N LYS A 90 33.17 -4.84 -1.33
CA LYS A 90 32.83 -6.27 -1.22
C LYS A 90 31.67 -6.55 -0.26
N ILE A 91 31.30 -5.58 0.57
CA ILE A 91 30.17 -5.67 1.50
C ILE A 91 29.03 -4.78 1.02
N LEU A 92 29.32 -3.51 0.71
CA LEU A 92 28.30 -2.52 0.35
C LEU A 92 27.57 -2.85 -0.96
N ALA A 93 28.28 -3.32 -1.98
CA ALA A 93 27.64 -3.65 -3.25
C ALA A 93 26.72 -4.88 -3.13
N PRO A 94 27.16 -6.03 -2.57
CA PRO A 94 26.25 -7.15 -2.31
C PRO A 94 25.09 -6.77 -1.39
N TRP A 95 25.31 -5.99 -0.33
CA TRP A 95 24.21 -5.53 0.51
C TRP A 95 23.17 -4.75 -0.29
N LEU A 96 23.60 -3.74 -1.06
CA LEU A 96 22.68 -2.94 -1.86
C LEU A 96 21.89 -3.80 -2.83
N PHE A 97 22.56 -4.67 -3.61
CA PHE A 97 21.90 -5.45 -4.65
C PHE A 97 21.04 -6.60 -4.08
N LEU A 98 21.52 -7.29 -3.05
CA LEU A 98 20.75 -8.38 -2.43
C LEU A 98 19.52 -7.87 -1.67
N ALA A 99 19.52 -6.63 -1.19
CA ALA A 99 18.35 -6.03 -0.53
C ALA A 99 17.10 -6.00 -1.42
N PHE A 100 17.27 -5.93 -2.75
CA PHE A 100 16.14 -5.88 -3.70
C PHE A 100 15.73 -7.25 -4.25
N VAL A 101 16.51 -8.31 -4.00
CA VAL A 101 16.19 -9.66 -4.49
C VAL A 101 14.86 -10.18 -3.93
N PRO A 102 14.59 -10.11 -2.61
CA PRO A 102 13.32 -10.62 -2.06
C PRO A 102 12.10 -9.91 -2.63
N VAL A 103 12.15 -8.58 -2.81
CA VAL A 103 11.02 -7.83 -3.35
C VAL A 103 10.82 -8.09 -4.85
N ALA A 104 11.89 -8.29 -5.62
CA ALA A 104 11.77 -8.60 -7.04
C ALA A 104 11.09 -9.95 -7.31
N MET A 105 11.08 -10.86 -6.33
CA MET A 105 10.38 -12.15 -6.39
C MET A 105 8.88 -12.06 -6.07
N THR A 106 8.39 -10.90 -5.62
CA THR A 106 6.96 -10.69 -5.34
C THR A 106 6.25 -10.04 -6.53
N ASN A 107 4.91 -10.04 -6.50
CA ASN A 107 4.07 -9.45 -7.53
C ASN A 107 3.21 -8.30 -6.99
N ASP A 108 3.48 -7.87 -5.76
CA ASP A 108 2.64 -6.93 -5.02
C ASP A 108 3.40 -5.64 -4.77
N SER A 109 2.83 -4.53 -5.25
CA SER A 109 3.28 -3.18 -4.95
C SER A 109 4.74 -2.93 -5.32
N ILE A 110 5.08 -3.17 -6.60
CA ILE A 110 6.41 -2.97 -7.17
C ILE A 110 6.47 -1.62 -7.92
N PRO A 111 7.48 -0.77 -7.68
CA PRO A 111 8.51 -0.91 -6.65
C PRO A 111 7.95 -0.68 -5.23
N ASN A 112 8.58 -1.28 -4.23
CA ASN A 112 8.09 -1.31 -2.85
C ASN A 112 9.01 -0.58 -1.88
N ALA A 113 8.51 0.42 -1.14
CA ALA A 113 9.28 1.16 -0.14
C ALA A 113 9.65 0.29 1.07
N LEU A 114 8.66 -0.36 1.70
CA LEU A 114 8.86 -1.07 2.97
C LEU A 114 9.83 -2.25 2.85
N ARG A 115 9.69 -3.05 1.79
CA ARG A 115 10.53 -4.24 1.56
C ARG A 115 11.96 -3.88 1.11
N THR A 116 12.22 -2.61 0.78
CA THR A 116 13.54 -2.12 0.38
C THR A 116 14.24 -1.25 1.41
N LEU A 117 13.63 -1.05 2.59
CA LEU A 117 14.19 -0.27 3.71
C LEU A 117 15.60 -0.75 4.12
N ASN A 118 15.89 -2.05 3.94
CA ASN A 118 17.21 -2.62 4.23
C ASN A 118 18.35 -2.05 3.35
N ALA A 119 18.04 -1.41 2.22
CA ALA A 119 19.02 -0.72 1.37
C ALA A 119 19.38 0.68 1.90
N THR A 120 18.54 1.28 2.76
CA THR A 120 18.70 2.65 3.26
C THR A 120 20.07 2.90 3.91
N PRO A 121 20.60 2.04 4.80
CA PRO A 121 21.91 2.26 5.40
C PRO A 121 23.03 2.38 4.35
N VAL A 122 22.96 1.60 3.26
CA VAL A 122 23.97 1.66 2.20
C VAL A 122 23.94 3.01 1.49
N TYR A 123 22.74 3.52 1.15
CA TYR A 123 22.61 4.85 0.56
C TYR A 123 23.13 5.97 1.48
N GLN A 124 22.91 5.86 2.79
CA GLN A 124 23.45 6.82 3.76
C GLN A 124 24.99 6.77 3.84
N ILE A 125 25.58 5.57 3.86
CA ILE A 125 27.04 5.38 3.83
C ILE A 125 27.63 5.98 2.54
N LEU A 126 27.04 5.69 1.38
CA LEU A 126 27.49 6.24 0.10
C LEU A 126 27.39 7.76 0.05
N THR A 127 26.31 8.33 0.58
CA THR A 127 26.13 9.78 0.72
C THR A 127 27.23 10.39 1.58
N ALA A 128 27.48 9.81 2.78
CA ALA A 128 28.50 10.30 3.71
C ALA A 128 29.91 10.22 3.11
N LEU A 129 30.24 9.12 2.42
CA LEU A 129 31.51 8.99 1.70
C LEU A 129 31.65 10.02 0.58
N GLY A 130 30.57 10.28 -0.17
CA GLY A 130 30.52 11.34 -1.16
C GLY A 130 30.89 12.70 -0.57
N ILE A 131 30.23 13.09 0.51
CA ILE A 131 30.49 14.35 1.23
C ILE A 131 31.94 14.41 1.73
N TYR A 132 32.41 13.34 2.37
CA TYR A 132 33.78 13.24 2.89
C TYR A 132 34.82 13.43 1.79
N TYR A 133 34.62 12.80 0.63
CA TYR A 133 35.54 12.96 -0.49
C TYR A 133 35.42 14.31 -1.17
N SER A 134 34.23 14.89 -1.28
CA SER A 134 34.09 16.30 -1.70
C SER A 134 34.90 17.22 -0.79
N TYR A 135 34.86 17.03 0.53
CA TYR A 135 35.67 17.79 1.48
C TYR A 135 37.19 17.60 1.24
N LYS A 136 37.63 16.38 0.95
CA LYS A 136 39.06 16.09 0.75
C LYS A 136 39.61 16.65 -0.57
N PHE A 137 38.83 16.62 -1.64
CA PHE A 137 39.31 16.95 -3.00
C PHE A 137 38.98 18.37 -3.46
N ILE A 138 37.95 19.01 -2.91
CA ILE A 138 37.68 20.43 -3.20
C ILE A 138 38.71 21.29 -2.47
N LYS A 139 39.67 21.83 -3.23
CA LYS A 139 40.78 22.66 -2.70
C LYS A 139 40.28 23.92 -1.99
N SER A 140 39.25 24.57 -2.54
CA SER A 140 38.70 25.81 -1.97
C SER A 140 37.65 25.52 -0.91
N ARG A 141 37.93 25.88 0.35
CA ARG A 141 36.97 25.72 1.46
C ARG A 141 35.70 26.54 1.24
N LYS A 142 35.81 27.72 0.61
CA LYS A 142 34.64 28.54 0.23
C LYS A 142 33.71 27.78 -0.71
N VAL A 143 34.27 27.10 -1.72
CA VAL A 143 33.48 26.29 -2.67
C VAL A 143 32.84 25.08 -1.99
N PHE A 144 33.56 24.41 -1.10
CA PHE A 144 32.99 23.29 -0.33
C PHE A 144 31.82 23.75 0.54
N TYR A 145 31.97 24.84 1.30
CA TYR A 145 30.88 25.36 2.13
C TYR A 145 29.70 25.86 1.30
N LEU A 146 29.94 26.44 0.11
CA LEU A 146 28.88 26.78 -0.82
C LEU A 146 28.12 25.51 -1.28
N LEU A 147 28.83 24.45 -1.66
CA LEU A 147 28.22 23.17 -2.05
C LEU A 147 27.37 22.59 -0.91
N ILE A 148 27.89 22.59 0.32
CA ILE A 148 27.14 22.11 1.49
C ILE A 148 25.94 23.01 1.79
N GLY A 149 26.09 24.33 1.70
CA GLY A 149 24.98 25.28 1.86
C GLY A 149 23.87 25.05 0.84
N LEU A 150 24.22 24.85 -0.44
CA LEU A 150 23.26 24.51 -1.50
C LEU A 150 22.60 23.14 -1.25
N SER A 151 23.38 22.15 -0.78
CA SER A 151 22.86 20.82 -0.45
C SER A 151 21.88 20.86 0.73
N ALA A 152 22.18 21.66 1.75
CA ALA A 152 21.31 21.89 2.89
C ALA A 152 20.03 22.63 2.48
N LEU A 153 20.13 23.62 1.59
CA LEU A 153 18.96 24.29 1.03
C LEU A 153 18.08 23.29 0.23
N LEU A 154 18.67 22.48 -0.64
CA LEU A 154 17.94 21.44 -1.38
C LEU A 154 17.28 20.42 -0.45
N PHE A 155 17.97 20.01 0.63
CA PHE A 155 17.38 19.16 1.66
C PHE A 155 16.17 19.82 2.32
N LEU A 156 16.29 21.08 2.75
CA LEU A 156 15.18 21.80 3.39
C LEU A 156 13.99 22.00 2.45
N LEU A 157 14.24 22.29 1.17
CA LEU A 157 13.18 22.39 0.15
C LEU A 157 12.47 21.04 -0.03
N ASN A 158 13.23 19.97 -0.20
CA ASN A 158 12.65 18.63 -0.41
C ASN A 158 11.95 18.10 0.85
N LEU A 159 12.48 18.39 2.05
CA LEU A 159 11.82 18.12 3.33
C LEU A 159 10.52 18.94 3.46
N GLY A 160 10.51 20.20 3.04
CA GLY A 160 9.30 21.02 2.98
C GLY A 160 8.21 20.37 2.12
N VAL A 161 8.56 19.94 0.90
CA VAL A 161 7.65 19.20 0.00
C VAL A 161 7.13 17.93 0.69
N TYR A 162 8.02 17.15 1.31
CA TYR A 162 7.63 15.94 2.04
C TYR A 162 6.64 16.24 3.16
N LEU A 163 6.91 17.24 4.01
CA LEU A 163 6.05 17.59 5.14
C LEU A 163 4.69 18.14 4.67
N THR A 164 4.67 18.97 3.63
CA THR A 164 3.43 19.45 3.01
C THR A 164 2.61 18.30 2.44
N ASN A 165 3.25 17.34 1.76
CA ASN A 165 2.57 16.16 1.26
C ASN A 165 2.05 15.29 2.42
N LEU A 166 2.89 14.97 3.40
CA LEU A 166 2.57 14.08 4.51
C LEU A 166 1.44 14.61 5.41
N PHE A 167 1.49 15.89 5.78
CA PHE A 167 0.54 16.47 6.73
C PHE A 167 -0.61 17.23 6.07
N GLY A 168 -0.44 17.67 4.82
CA GLY A 168 -1.47 18.39 4.07
C GLY A 168 -2.25 17.44 3.15
N TYR A 169 -1.65 17.07 2.03
CA TYR A 169 -2.38 16.40 0.95
C TYR A 169 -2.65 14.91 1.17
N TYR A 170 -1.73 14.21 1.84
CA TYR A 170 -1.76 12.76 1.98
C TYR A 170 -2.95 12.26 2.82
N PRO A 171 -3.26 12.84 4.01
CA PRO A 171 -4.40 12.40 4.81
C PRO A 171 -5.72 12.59 4.05
N GLU A 172 -5.88 13.73 3.38
CA GLU A 172 -7.08 14.05 2.62
C GLU A 172 -7.27 13.07 1.44
N ARG A 173 -6.28 13.01 0.54
CA ARG A 173 -6.37 12.27 -0.74
C ARG A 173 -6.42 10.76 -0.59
N TYR A 174 -5.81 10.22 0.47
CA TYR A 174 -5.65 8.78 0.64
C TYR A 174 -6.37 8.22 1.87
N SER A 175 -7.25 8.99 2.49
CA SER A 175 -8.10 8.54 3.60
C SER A 175 -8.88 7.26 3.27
N LYS A 176 -9.35 7.10 2.03
CA LYS A 176 -9.98 5.87 1.53
C LYS A 176 -9.04 4.66 1.58
N ASP A 177 -7.80 4.82 1.14
CA ASP A 177 -6.79 3.75 1.18
C ASP A 177 -6.49 3.34 2.63
N TRP A 178 -6.61 4.27 3.58
CA TRP A 178 -6.51 4.00 5.03
C TRP A 178 -7.81 3.55 5.68
N GLN A 179 -8.85 3.25 4.88
CA GLN A 179 -10.13 2.74 5.36
C GLN A 179 -10.77 3.70 6.39
N TYR A 180 -10.59 5.01 6.20
CA TYR A 180 -11.14 6.05 7.06
C TYR A 180 -12.68 5.92 7.18
N GLY A 181 -13.23 6.38 8.31
CA GLY A 181 -14.65 6.29 8.63
C GLY A 181 -15.06 5.04 9.41
N ASN A 182 -14.25 3.97 9.38
CA ASN A 182 -14.54 2.73 10.13
C ASN A 182 -14.70 2.97 11.65
N LYS A 183 -13.87 3.86 12.23
CA LYS A 183 -13.99 4.23 13.64
C LYS A 183 -15.36 4.85 13.95
N GLU A 184 -15.78 5.81 13.14
CA GLU A 184 -17.05 6.52 13.31
C GLU A 184 -18.28 5.63 13.10
N VAL A 185 -18.17 4.66 12.19
CA VAL A 185 -19.17 3.59 12.04
C VAL A 185 -19.28 2.80 13.32
N VAL A 186 -18.15 2.30 13.85
CA VAL A 186 -18.19 1.42 15.03
C VAL A 186 -18.63 2.17 16.28
N GLU A 187 -18.31 3.46 16.41
CA GLU A 187 -18.85 4.32 17.48
C GLU A 187 -20.38 4.51 17.37
N TYR A 188 -20.90 4.62 16.14
CA TYR A 188 -22.35 4.63 15.92
C TYR A 188 -22.99 3.28 16.29
N ILE A 189 -22.37 2.17 15.88
CA ILE A 189 -22.78 0.82 16.24
C ILE A 189 -22.80 0.68 17.77
N LYS A 190 -21.73 1.08 18.45
CA LYS A 190 -21.58 0.96 19.91
C LYS A 190 -22.76 1.56 20.68
N THR A 191 -23.29 2.69 20.21
CA THR A 191 -24.36 3.45 20.86
C THR A 191 -25.77 3.05 20.41
N ASN A 192 -25.92 2.27 19.33
CA ASN A 192 -27.22 1.96 18.74
C ASN A 192 -27.51 0.47 18.56
N GLN A 193 -26.50 -0.40 18.71
CA GLN A 193 -26.57 -1.82 18.38
C GLN A 193 -27.68 -2.59 19.10
N ASP A 194 -28.12 -2.17 20.28
CA ASP A 194 -29.14 -2.88 21.06
C ASP A 194 -30.56 -2.69 20.51
N LYS A 195 -30.73 -1.78 19.53
CA LYS A 195 -32.00 -1.54 18.84
C LYS A 195 -32.22 -2.46 17.64
N TYR A 196 -31.26 -3.32 17.30
CA TYR A 196 -31.23 -4.10 16.07
C TYR A 196 -30.91 -5.56 16.36
N ASP A 197 -31.58 -6.45 15.63
CA ASP A 197 -31.37 -7.89 15.70
C ASP A 197 -30.15 -8.33 14.88
N LEU A 198 -29.80 -7.56 13.85
CA LEU A 198 -28.67 -7.82 12.95
C LEU A 198 -27.99 -6.51 12.54
N ILE A 199 -26.66 -6.54 12.49
CA ILE A 199 -25.81 -5.45 12.02
C ILE A 199 -25.05 -5.95 10.79
N THR A 200 -25.45 -5.45 9.64
CA THR A 200 -24.84 -5.78 8.34
C THR A 200 -23.85 -4.69 7.97
N TYR A 201 -22.57 -5.01 7.98
CA TYR A 201 -21.50 -4.05 7.73
C TYR A 201 -20.64 -4.48 6.53
N SER A 202 -20.78 -3.78 5.41
CA SER A 202 -20.12 -4.08 4.15
C SER A 202 -18.60 -4.15 4.27
N ARG A 203 -18.00 -5.19 3.70
CA ARG A 203 -16.55 -5.41 3.60
C ARG A 203 -15.89 -4.71 2.42
N HIS A 204 -16.61 -3.85 1.70
CA HIS A 204 -16.12 -3.22 0.48
C HIS A 204 -14.76 -2.50 0.67
N TYR A 205 -14.58 -1.81 1.78
CA TYR A 205 -13.34 -1.11 2.10
C TYR A 205 -12.31 -1.96 2.86
N GLY A 206 -12.50 -3.28 2.99
CA GLY A 206 -11.55 -4.22 3.61
C GLY A 206 -12.20 -5.12 4.66
N GLU A 207 -11.63 -5.22 5.86
CA GLU A 207 -12.08 -6.19 6.89
C GLU A 207 -12.79 -5.48 8.06
N PRO A 208 -14.09 -5.13 7.92
CA PRO A 208 -14.85 -4.39 8.93
C PRO A 208 -14.89 -5.09 10.29
N HIS A 209 -14.84 -6.42 10.32
CA HIS A 209 -14.82 -7.21 11.55
C HIS A 209 -13.66 -6.81 12.47
N MET A 210 -12.48 -6.50 11.93
CA MET A 210 -11.32 -6.09 12.73
C MET A 210 -11.58 -4.76 13.44
N PHE A 211 -12.17 -3.79 12.73
CA PHE A 211 -12.55 -2.49 13.30
C PHE A 211 -13.67 -2.64 14.33
N THR A 212 -14.66 -3.51 14.05
CA THR A 212 -15.74 -3.82 14.99
C THR A 212 -15.19 -4.40 16.30
N LEU A 213 -14.35 -5.44 16.23
CA LEU A 213 -13.76 -6.05 17.43
C LEU A 213 -12.90 -5.05 18.21
N PHE A 214 -12.06 -4.29 17.50
CA PHE A 214 -11.14 -3.32 18.11
C PHE A 214 -11.86 -2.16 18.80
N TYR A 215 -12.74 -1.44 18.10
CA TYR A 215 -13.37 -0.22 18.64
C TYR A 215 -14.54 -0.49 19.59
N LEU A 216 -15.17 -1.68 19.50
CA LEU A 216 -16.10 -2.11 20.54
C LEU A 216 -15.39 -2.59 21.81
N ASN A 217 -14.08 -2.83 21.75
CA ASN A 217 -13.34 -3.55 22.77
C ASN A 217 -14.02 -4.90 23.08
N TYR A 218 -14.32 -5.64 22.00
CA TYR A 218 -15.06 -6.90 22.07
C TYR A 218 -14.21 -7.97 22.77
N ASP A 219 -14.80 -8.71 23.70
CA ASP A 219 -14.10 -9.76 24.44
C ASP A 219 -13.58 -10.85 23.47
N PRO A 220 -12.25 -11.06 23.39
CA PRO A 220 -11.67 -12.07 22.49
C PRO A 220 -12.18 -13.48 22.74
N ALA A 221 -12.48 -13.86 24.00
CA ALA A 221 -13.00 -15.18 24.32
C ALA A 221 -14.42 -15.34 23.75
N ARG A 222 -15.29 -14.34 23.95
CA ARG A 222 -16.63 -14.32 23.35
C ARG A 222 -16.61 -14.39 21.82
N PHE A 223 -15.63 -13.78 21.18
CA PHE A 223 -15.48 -13.87 19.72
C PHE A 223 -15.06 -15.27 19.28
N GLN A 224 -14.07 -15.86 19.95
CA GLN A 224 -13.56 -17.20 19.63
C GLN A 224 -14.60 -18.29 19.88
N ASP A 225 -15.40 -18.13 20.93
CA ASP A 225 -16.45 -19.07 21.36
C ASP A 225 -17.82 -18.78 20.72
N SER A 226 -17.90 -17.82 19.79
CA SER A 226 -19.15 -17.44 19.17
C SER A 226 -19.74 -18.60 18.37
N ALA A 227 -20.94 -19.06 18.76
CA ALA A 227 -21.58 -20.24 18.18
C ALA A 227 -21.86 -20.14 16.67
N ASN A 228 -21.97 -18.91 16.15
CA ASN A 228 -22.19 -18.63 14.72
C ASN A 228 -20.99 -17.95 14.06
N LEU A 229 -19.78 -18.11 14.63
CA LEU A 229 -18.55 -17.65 14.00
C LEU A 229 -18.36 -18.34 12.64
N ASN A 230 -18.52 -17.58 11.56
CA ASN A 230 -18.35 -18.07 10.20
C ASN A 230 -17.10 -17.45 9.58
N ARG A 231 -16.15 -18.31 9.19
CA ARG A 231 -14.90 -17.94 8.53
C ARG A 231 -14.79 -18.65 7.19
N PHE A 232 -14.19 -17.98 6.21
CA PHE A 232 -13.95 -18.55 4.89
C PHE A 232 -12.60 -18.10 4.35
N GLU A 233 -12.01 -18.93 3.51
CA GLU A 233 -10.70 -18.68 2.91
C GLU A 233 -10.85 -18.17 1.48
N THR A 234 -10.11 -17.11 1.16
CA THR A 234 -10.00 -16.57 -0.21
C THR A 234 -8.60 -16.05 -0.44
N PHE A 235 -7.95 -16.49 -1.53
CA PHE A 235 -6.60 -16.04 -1.90
C PHE A 235 -5.57 -16.19 -0.75
N ASP A 236 -5.60 -17.31 -0.03
CA ASP A 236 -4.74 -17.58 1.14
C ASP A 236 -4.98 -16.63 2.34
N TRP A 237 -6.13 -15.95 2.39
CA TRP A 237 -6.58 -15.14 3.52
C TRP A 237 -7.80 -15.74 4.19
N VAL A 238 -7.78 -15.83 5.53
CA VAL A 238 -8.95 -16.14 6.34
C VAL A 238 -9.74 -14.87 6.60
N ARG A 239 -11.02 -14.86 6.21
CA ARG A 239 -11.95 -13.75 6.42
C ARG A 239 -13.06 -14.16 7.37
N VAL A 240 -13.63 -13.19 8.08
CA VAL A 240 -14.76 -13.40 9.00
C VAL A 240 -16.03 -12.86 8.35
N LEU A 241 -16.98 -13.76 8.08
CA LEU A 241 -18.27 -13.40 7.48
C LEU A 241 -19.31 -13.03 8.53
N GLN A 242 -19.31 -13.71 9.67
CA GLN A 242 -20.34 -13.53 10.70
C GLN A 242 -19.81 -13.92 12.08
N PHE A 243 -20.29 -13.23 13.11
CA PHE A 243 -20.26 -13.66 14.50
C PHE A 243 -21.31 -12.88 15.29
N ASP A 244 -21.88 -13.46 16.34
CA ASP A 244 -22.91 -12.81 17.17
C ASP A 244 -24.03 -12.21 16.26
N LYS A 245 -24.42 -10.95 16.47
CA LYS A 245 -25.32 -10.20 15.58
C LYS A 245 -24.65 -9.46 14.42
N TYR A 246 -23.36 -9.65 14.16
CA TYR A 246 -22.64 -8.95 13.09
C TYR A 246 -22.47 -9.83 11.86
N TYR A 247 -22.79 -9.28 10.70
CA TYR A 247 -22.65 -9.90 9.38
C TYR A 247 -21.88 -8.97 8.44
N PHE A 248 -20.85 -9.49 7.76
CA PHE A 248 -19.90 -8.71 6.97
C PHE A 248 -19.86 -9.12 5.48
N PRO A 249 -20.97 -8.97 4.73
CA PRO A 249 -20.99 -9.26 3.30
C PRO A 249 -20.27 -8.18 2.50
N ASP A 250 -20.07 -8.38 1.20
CA ASP A 250 -19.97 -7.24 0.28
C ASP A 250 -21.38 -6.95 -0.27
N LEU A 251 -21.92 -5.76 0.00
CA LEU A 251 -23.27 -5.42 -0.44
C LEU A 251 -23.37 -5.16 -1.96
N GLY A 252 -22.24 -5.07 -2.66
CA GLY A 252 -22.21 -5.00 -4.13
C GLY A 252 -22.31 -6.35 -4.83
N ASP A 253 -22.04 -7.45 -4.12
CA ASP A 253 -22.03 -8.80 -4.67
C ASP A 253 -23.45 -9.33 -4.90
N THR A 254 -23.60 -10.22 -5.88
CA THR A 254 -24.90 -10.86 -6.18
C THR A 254 -25.27 -11.82 -5.05
N GLY A 255 -26.51 -11.71 -4.53
CA GLY A 255 -26.99 -12.55 -3.44
C GLY A 255 -26.73 -11.98 -2.05
N THR A 256 -26.04 -10.84 -1.95
CA THR A 256 -25.78 -10.13 -0.69
C THR A 256 -26.10 -8.65 -0.77
N LYS A 257 -26.86 -8.22 -1.79
CA LYS A 257 -27.32 -6.83 -1.88
C LYS A 257 -28.27 -6.51 -0.73
N TYR A 258 -28.51 -5.22 -0.48
CA TYR A 258 -29.44 -4.74 0.55
C TYR A 258 -30.76 -5.55 0.58
N GLN A 259 -31.43 -5.69 -0.57
CA GLN A 259 -32.71 -6.40 -0.64
C GLN A 259 -32.56 -7.91 -0.40
N ASP A 260 -31.46 -8.53 -0.84
CA ASP A 260 -31.20 -9.95 -0.62
C ASP A 260 -31.09 -10.24 0.89
N VAL A 261 -30.33 -9.40 1.61
CA VAL A 261 -30.14 -9.53 3.07
C VAL A 261 -31.43 -9.31 3.83
N VAL A 262 -32.27 -8.36 3.40
CA VAL A 262 -33.61 -8.14 3.98
C VAL A 262 -34.50 -9.36 3.77
N ASN A 263 -34.54 -9.90 2.55
CA ASN A 263 -35.42 -11.03 2.20
C ASN A 263 -35.08 -12.31 2.99
N ILE A 264 -33.80 -12.58 3.24
CA ILE A 264 -33.37 -13.77 4.00
C ILE A 264 -33.50 -13.60 5.52
N ASN A 265 -33.80 -12.39 6.01
CA ASN A 265 -33.98 -12.08 7.43
C ASN A 265 -35.37 -11.47 7.71
N PRO A 266 -36.47 -12.17 7.39
CA PRO A 266 -37.81 -11.62 7.55
C PRO A 266 -38.12 -11.29 9.02
N GLY A 267 -38.67 -10.10 9.25
CA GLY A 267 -39.11 -9.63 10.58
C GLY A 267 -37.98 -9.22 11.52
N LYS A 268 -36.72 -9.21 11.06
CA LYS A 268 -35.59 -8.66 11.85
C LYS A 268 -35.44 -7.18 11.57
N LYS A 269 -35.16 -6.41 12.62
CA LYS A 269 -34.71 -5.03 12.47
C LYS A 269 -33.20 -5.00 12.23
N ILE A 270 -32.80 -4.52 11.05
CA ILE A 270 -31.41 -4.61 10.57
C ILE A 270 -30.80 -3.22 10.44
N LEU A 271 -29.61 -3.03 11.02
CA LEU A 271 -28.76 -1.89 10.75
C LEU A 271 -27.82 -2.22 9.60
N PHE A 272 -27.87 -1.44 8.53
CA PHE A 272 -26.99 -1.60 7.38
C PHE A 272 -25.95 -0.48 7.35
N ILE A 273 -24.71 -0.86 7.05
CA ILE A 273 -23.60 0.05 6.81
C ILE A 273 -22.89 -0.38 5.53
N GLY A 274 -22.76 0.54 4.58
CA GLY A 274 -22.20 0.27 3.26
C GLY A 274 -21.93 1.54 2.49
N ARG A 275 -21.58 1.41 1.22
CA ARG A 275 -21.45 2.55 0.32
C ARG A 275 -22.81 3.15 0.01
N PRO A 276 -22.87 4.42 -0.42
CA PRO A 276 -24.12 5.06 -0.81
C PRO A 276 -24.87 4.28 -1.89
N GLU A 277 -24.15 3.83 -2.93
CA GLU A 277 -24.67 2.99 -4.01
C GLU A 277 -25.15 1.60 -3.58
N ASP A 278 -24.84 1.13 -2.37
CA ASP A 278 -25.34 -0.15 -1.87
C ASP A 278 -26.82 -0.04 -1.43
N PHE A 279 -27.39 1.17 -1.34
CA PHE A 279 -28.74 1.41 -0.80
C PHE A 279 -29.63 2.23 -1.75
N PRO A 280 -30.94 1.90 -1.85
CA PRO A 280 -31.93 2.74 -2.55
C PRO A 280 -31.88 4.20 -2.10
N GLY A 281 -32.09 5.13 -3.04
CA GLY A 281 -31.97 6.58 -2.80
C GLY A 281 -33.07 7.14 -1.91
N GLU A 282 -34.24 6.48 -1.86
CA GLU A 282 -35.40 6.89 -1.08
C GLU A 282 -35.27 6.52 0.41
N LEU A 283 -34.34 5.62 0.77
CA LEU A 283 -34.17 5.18 2.15
C LEU A 283 -33.55 6.29 3.01
N PRO A 284 -34.16 6.63 4.16
CA PRO A 284 -33.58 7.60 5.09
C PRO A 284 -32.19 7.20 5.55
N ARG A 285 -31.22 8.12 5.45
CA ARG A 285 -29.88 7.94 6.00
C ARG A 285 -29.88 8.35 7.48
N LEU A 286 -29.58 7.40 8.37
CA LEU A 286 -29.47 7.64 9.81
C LEU A 286 -28.19 8.40 10.16
N LYS A 287 -27.10 8.09 9.45
CA LYS A 287 -25.82 8.79 9.53
C LYS A 287 -25.09 8.59 8.22
N THR A 288 -24.30 9.58 7.86
CA THR A 288 -23.42 9.54 6.71
C THR A 288 -22.02 9.94 7.14
N ILE A 289 -21.01 9.25 6.61
CA ILE A 289 -19.61 9.45 6.95
C ILE A 289 -18.86 9.67 5.65
N ASP A 290 -18.06 10.73 5.62
CA ASP A 290 -17.29 11.12 4.44
C ASP A 290 -15.81 10.79 4.67
N PHE A 291 -15.12 10.49 3.58
CA PHE A 291 -13.66 10.52 3.56
C PHE A 291 -13.16 11.94 3.79
N LEU A 292 -11.88 12.09 4.11
CA LEU A 292 -11.31 13.41 4.41
C LEU A 292 -11.30 14.35 3.19
N ASN A 293 -11.39 13.80 1.97
CA ASN A 293 -11.55 14.56 0.73
C ASN A 293 -13.01 14.97 0.43
N GLY A 294 -13.95 14.68 1.32
CA GLY A 294 -15.38 14.97 1.17
C GLY A 294 -16.17 13.98 0.31
N GLU A 295 -15.52 12.95 -0.25
CA GLU A 295 -16.24 11.87 -0.92
C GLU A 295 -16.98 11.01 0.10
N ARG A 296 -18.16 10.52 -0.27
CA ARG A 296 -18.99 9.72 0.63
C ARG A 296 -18.35 8.35 0.89
N ALA A 297 -18.05 8.04 2.16
CA ALA A 297 -17.46 6.77 2.55
C ALA A 297 -18.56 5.75 2.89
N PHE A 298 -19.37 6.05 3.90
CA PHE A 298 -20.39 5.15 4.41
C PHE A 298 -21.72 5.86 4.58
N ASP A 299 -22.79 5.17 4.20
CA ASP A 299 -24.14 5.48 4.64
C ASP A 299 -24.59 4.41 5.65
N ILE A 300 -25.33 4.85 6.66
CA ILE A 300 -25.97 4.00 7.66
C ILE A 300 -27.49 4.11 7.49
N VAL A 301 -28.16 2.99 7.25
CA VAL A 301 -29.61 2.91 7.06
C VAL A 301 -30.22 1.82 7.93
N GLU A 302 -31.53 1.89 8.18
CA GLU A 302 -32.26 0.80 8.83
C GLU A 302 -33.24 0.11 7.88
N SER A 303 -33.47 -1.18 8.13
CA SER A 303 -34.62 -1.92 7.62
C SER A 303 -35.45 -2.42 8.82
N LYS A 304 -36.77 -2.38 8.69
CA LYS A 304 -37.73 -2.78 9.74
C LYS A 304 -38.49 -4.02 9.30
#